data_AF-A0A9D6WVV0-F1
#
_entry.id   AF-A0A9D6WVV0-F1
#
_cell.length_a   1.000
_cell.length_b   1.000
_cell.length_c   1.000
_cell.angle_alpha   90.00
_cell.angle_beta   90.00
_cell.angle_gamma   90.00
#
_symmetry.space_group_name_H-M   'P 1'
#
loop_
_entity.id
_entity.type
_entity.pdbx_description
1 polymer ?
#
loop_
_entity_poly.entity_id
_entity_poly.type
_entity_poly.pdbx_seq_one_letter_code
_entity_poly.pdbx_strand_id
1 'polypeptide(L)'
;MASTTGTARRFSWEWIGVVPFFLYALLFLIIPSSFLVIGSFQNAQGGFTLDNFVGLFDETVRNSYTLSLQISLFTALAGGVFGFLMAYAAIAGGLPRFVRSFLLTFSGVASNFSGVPLASAYISTLGRQGMATILIGRQIRGEVLQNPNLGYAVAVGMVVIMSVSIIIYSWLQRKTEGWLR
;
A
#
# COMPACT_ATOMS: atom_id res chain seq x y z
N MET A 1 -68.29 -22.16 -18.44
CA MET A 1 -67.37 -22.11 -19.61
C MET A 1 -66.05 -21.56 -19.12
N ALA A 2 -64.98 -22.31 -19.37
CA ALA A 2 -63.67 -22.20 -18.74
C ALA A 2 -62.71 -21.27 -19.49
N SER A 3 -61.77 -20.67 -18.76
CA SER A 3 -60.36 -20.59 -19.17
C SER A 3 -59.49 -20.01 -18.04
N THR A 4 -59.04 -20.88 -17.14
CA THR A 4 -57.86 -20.63 -16.30
C THR A 4 -56.61 -20.76 -17.18
N THR A 5 -56.01 -19.64 -17.56
CA THR A 5 -54.74 -19.61 -18.29
C THR A 5 -53.59 -19.79 -17.31
N GLY A 6 -53.05 -21.01 -17.24
CA GLY A 6 -51.83 -21.31 -16.48
C GLY A 6 -50.60 -20.65 -17.12
N THR A 7 -49.90 -19.82 -16.36
CA THR A 7 -48.61 -19.23 -16.76
C THR A 7 -47.52 -20.30 -16.67
N ALA A 8 -47.28 -21.02 -17.77
CA ALA A 8 -46.18 -21.97 -17.87
C ALA A 8 -44.84 -21.23 -17.72
N ARG A 9 -44.08 -21.60 -16.68
CA ARG A 9 -42.74 -21.11 -16.36
C ARG A 9 -41.79 -21.53 -17.48
N ARG A 10 -41.49 -20.64 -18.43
CA ARG A 10 -40.49 -20.89 -19.46
C ARG A 10 -39.13 -20.99 -18.76
N PHE A 11 -38.51 -22.16 -18.79
CA PHE A 11 -37.14 -22.35 -18.32
C PHE A 11 -36.24 -21.52 -19.25
N SER A 12 -35.90 -20.32 -18.79
CA SER A 12 -35.24 -19.34 -19.64
C SER A 12 -33.76 -19.67 -19.78
N TRP A 13 -33.31 -19.75 -21.04
CA TRP A 13 -31.91 -19.93 -21.45
C TRP A 13 -30.98 -18.84 -20.87
N GLU A 14 -31.56 -17.76 -20.31
CA GLU A 14 -30.91 -16.77 -19.44
C GLU A 14 -30.06 -17.40 -18.33
N TRP A 15 -30.45 -18.54 -17.75
CA TRP A 15 -29.70 -19.19 -16.68
C TRP A 15 -28.31 -19.66 -17.14
N ILE A 16 -28.12 -20.04 -18.41
CA ILE A 16 -26.82 -20.46 -18.94
C ILE A 16 -25.81 -19.28 -18.93
N GLY A 17 -26.28 -18.04 -19.06
CA GLY A 17 -25.43 -16.84 -18.99
C GLY A 17 -25.01 -16.47 -17.56
N VAL A 18 -25.83 -16.78 -16.56
CA VAL A 18 -25.55 -16.44 -15.15
C VAL A 18 -24.85 -17.57 -14.39
N VAL A 19 -24.99 -18.82 -14.86
CA VAL A 19 -24.31 -19.99 -14.29
C VAL A 19 -22.79 -19.80 -14.15
N PRO A 20 -22.04 -19.28 -15.15
CA PRO A 20 -20.61 -19.02 -15.00
C PRO A 20 -20.29 -18.05 -13.86
N PHE A 21 -21.11 -17.00 -13.66
CA PHE A 21 -20.94 -16.03 -12.58
C PHE A 21 -21.15 -16.68 -11.20
N PHE A 22 -22.24 -17.43 -11.03
CA PHE A 22 -22.50 -18.12 -9.76
C PHE A 22 -21.50 -19.22 -9.47
N LEU A 23 -21.08 -19.97 -10.48
CA LEU A 23 -20.04 -20.99 -10.36
C LEU A 23 -18.74 -20.35 -9.90
N TYR A 24 -18.34 -19.22 -10.51
CA TYR A 24 -17.17 -18.47 -10.09
C TYR A 24 -17.29 -17.95 -8.66
N ALA A 25 -18.42 -17.33 -8.29
CA ALA A 25 -18.66 -16.83 -6.94
C ALA A 25 -18.62 -17.96 -5.90
N LEU A 26 -19.20 -19.12 -6.21
CA LEU A 26 -19.13 -20.28 -5.32
C LEU A 26 -17.68 -20.76 -5.16
N LEU A 27 -16.97 -20.98 -6.28
CA LEU A 27 -15.63 -21.54 -6.27
C LEU A 27 -14.58 -20.58 -5.65
N PHE A 28 -14.68 -19.28 -5.89
CA PHE A 28 -13.64 -18.31 -5.53
C PHE A 28 -13.99 -17.38 -4.37
N LEU A 29 -15.26 -17.26 -3.98
CA LEU A 29 -15.67 -16.44 -2.84
C LEU A 29 -16.17 -17.32 -1.70
N ILE A 30 -17.14 -18.19 -1.96
CA ILE A 30 -17.79 -18.99 -0.92
C ILE A 30 -16.86 -20.08 -0.38
N ILE A 31 -16.20 -20.84 -1.26
CA ILE A 31 -15.29 -21.93 -0.83
C ILE A 31 -14.16 -21.41 0.09
N PRO A 32 -13.32 -20.44 -0.30
CA PRO A 32 -12.24 -19.96 0.57
C PRO A 32 -12.76 -19.28 1.83
N SER A 33 -13.88 -18.55 1.76
CA SER A 33 -14.51 -17.96 2.94
C SER A 33 -14.97 -19.04 3.95
N SER A 34 -15.55 -20.13 3.45
CA SER A 34 -15.99 -21.25 4.29
C SER A 34 -14.83 -21.91 5.02
N PHE A 35 -13.67 -22.06 4.36
CA PHE A 35 -12.46 -22.58 5.03
C PHE A 35 -12.01 -21.68 6.19
N LEU A 36 -12.12 -20.36 6.05
CA LEU A 36 -11.74 -19.41 7.09
C LEU A 36 -12.71 -19.47 8.29
N VAL A 37 -14.02 -19.59 8.01
CA VAL A 37 -15.04 -19.76 9.05
C VAL A 37 -14.82 -21.05 9.82
N ILE A 38 -14.69 -22.18 9.11
CA ILE A 38 -14.48 -23.48 9.75
C ILE A 38 -13.15 -23.49 10.53
N GLY A 39 -12.08 -22.96 9.93
CA GLY A 39 -10.76 -22.85 10.55
C GLY A 39 -10.75 -21.98 11.80
N SER A 40 -11.60 -20.95 11.89
CA SER A 40 -11.71 -20.11 13.09
C SER A 40 -12.18 -20.89 14.33
N PHE A 41 -12.95 -21.97 14.13
CA PHE A 41 -13.40 -22.86 15.19
C PHE A 41 -12.48 -24.09 15.38
N GLN A 42 -11.34 -24.17 14.69
CA GLN A 42 -10.43 -25.32 14.76
C GLN A 42 -9.10 -24.95 15.42
N ASN A 43 -8.55 -25.86 16.21
CA ASN A 43 -7.20 -25.77 16.77
C ASN A 43 -6.16 -26.32 15.77
N ALA A 44 -4.86 -26.11 16.02
CA ALA A 44 -3.77 -26.60 15.17
C ALA A 44 -3.81 -28.14 14.93
N GLN A 45 -4.46 -28.89 15.82
CA GLN A 45 -4.68 -30.34 15.73
C GLN A 45 -6.04 -30.74 15.09
N GLY A 46 -6.81 -29.77 14.58
CA GLY A 46 -8.11 -30.01 13.92
C GLY A 46 -9.31 -30.20 14.86
N GLY A 47 -9.12 -30.11 16.19
CA GLY A 47 -10.20 -30.16 17.17
C GLY A 47 -11.01 -28.87 17.22
N PHE A 48 -12.31 -28.95 17.53
CA PHE A 48 -13.15 -27.76 17.71
C PHE A 48 -12.73 -26.98 18.97
N THR A 49 -12.45 -25.68 18.84
CA THR A 49 -12.12 -24.78 19.95
C THR A 49 -12.78 -23.41 19.82
N LEU A 50 -12.92 -22.72 20.95
CA LEU A 50 -13.29 -21.31 21.04
C LEU A 50 -12.13 -20.42 21.51
N ASP A 51 -10.95 -20.99 21.76
CA ASP A 51 -9.78 -20.25 22.26
C ASP A 51 -9.34 -19.15 21.27
N ASN A 52 -9.49 -19.39 19.96
CA ASN A 52 -9.24 -18.41 18.91
C ASN A 52 -10.08 -17.13 19.06
N PHE A 53 -11.31 -17.25 19.56
CA PHE A 53 -12.20 -16.10 19.82
C PHE A 53 -11.83 -15.37 21.11
N VAL A 54 -11.36 -16.11 22.12
CA VAL A 54 -10.87 -15.51 23.38
C VAL A 54 -9.60 -14.68 23.11
N GLY A 55 -8.73 -15.13 22.21
CA GLY A 55 -7.56 -14.39 21.76
C GLY A 55 -7.86 -13.03 21.10
N LEU A 56 -9.09 -12.81 20.60
CA LEU A 56 -9.50 -11.51 20.06
C LEU A 56 -9.63 -10.43 21.13
N PHE A 57 -9.81 -10.82 22.41
CA PHE A 57 -9.94 -9.89 23.52
C PHE A 57 -8.60 -9.44 24.10
N ASP A 58 -7.49 -9.98 23.59
CA ASP A 58 -6.14 -9.55 23.94
C ASP A 58 -5.92 -8.07 23.60
N GLU A 59 -5.08 -7.41 24.39
CA GLU A 59 -4.89 -5.96 24.36
C GLU A 59 -4.34 -5.50 23.01
N THR A 60 -3.43 -6.28 22.43
CA THR A 60 -2.84 -6.04 21.11
C THR A 60 -3.88 -6.07 19.99
N VAL A 61 -4.81 -7.03 20.04
CA VAL A 61 -5.83 -7.23 19.02
C VAL A 61 -6.86 -6.10 19.07
N ARG A 62 -7.34 -5.76 20.27
CA ARG A 62 -8.28 -4.64 20.46
C ARG A 62 -7.70 -3.31 20.01
N ASN A 63 -6.44 -3.04 20.34
CA ASN A 63 -5.79 -1.81 19.93
C ASN A 63 -5.65 -1.73 18.40
N SER A 64 -5.31 -2.84 17.75
CA SER A 64 -5.21 -2.93 16.29
C SER A 64 -6.56 -2.70 15.59
N TYR A 65 -7.65 -3.29 16.11
CA TYR A 65 -9.00 -3.04 15.60
C TYR A 65 -9.44 -1.60 15.81
N THR A 66 -9.17 -1.02 16.98
CA THR A 66 -9.54 0.36 17.30
C THR A 66 -8.80 1.35 16.41
N LEU A 67 -7.49 1.16 16.23
CA LEU A 67 -6.67 1.99 15.34
C LEU A 67 -7.15 1.88 13.89
N SER A 68 -7.44 0.66 13.42
CA SER A 68 -7.93 0.44 12.06
C SER A 68 -9.28 1.12 11.82
N LEU A 69 -10.20 1.01 12.79
CA LEU A 69 -11.50 1.69 12.73
C LEU A 69 -11.35 3.20 12.74
N GLN A 70 -10.49 3.75 13.59
CA GLN A 70 -10.23 5.19 13.64
C GLN A 70 -9.64 5.69 12.32
N ILE A 71 -8.58 5.05 11.82
CA ILE A 71 -7.94 5.43 10.55
C ILE A 71 -8.96 5.34 9.40
N SER A 72 -9.73 4.25 9.32
CA SER A 72 -10.76 4.10 8.30
C SER A 72 -11.83 5.18 8.39
N LEU A 73 -12.30 5.51 9.59
CA LEU A 73 -13.32 6.54 9.77
C LEU A 73 -12.80 7.93 9.37
N PHE A 74 -11.61 8.31 9.84
CA PHE A 74 -11.01 9.60 9.50
C PHE A 74 -10.74 9.72 8.00
N THR A 75 -10.19 8.67 7.38
CA THR A 75 -9.89 8.65 5.94
C THR A 75 -11.15 8.62 5.08
N ALA A 76 -12.19 7.90 5.49
CA ALA A 76 -13.48 7.86 4.80
C ALA A 76 -14.20 9.21 4.87
N LEU A 77 -14.18 9.88 6.03
CA LEU A 77 -14.77 11.22 6.18
C LEU A 77 -13.99 12.27 5.39
N ALA A 78 -12.67 12.30 5.53
CA ALA A 78 -11.84 13.23 4.78
C ALA A 78 -11.99 13.01 3.27
N GLY A 79 -11.79 11.78 2.79
CA GLY A 79 -11.93 11.42 1.38
C GLY A 79 -13.35 11.64 0.85
N GLY A 80 -14.38 11.35 1.65
CA GLY A 80 -15.77 11.58 1.31
C GLY A 80 -16.11 13.06 1.15
N VAL A 81 -15.65 13.93 2.06
CA VAL A 81 -15.86 15.38 1.96
C VAL A 81 -15.15 15.95 0.73
N PHE A 82 -13.86 15.63 0.52
CA PHE A 82 -13.12 16.10 -0.65
C PHE A 82 -13.69 15.55 -1.96
N GLY A 83 -14.05 14.27 -1.99
CA GLY A 83 -14.67 13.62 -3.15
C GLY A 83 -16.04 14.22 -3.48
N PHE A 84 -16.85 14.50 -2.46
CA PHE A 84 -18.14 15.16 -2.62
C PHE A 84 -17.99 16.57 -3.19
N LEU A 85 -17.07 17.38 -2.66
CA LEU A 85 -16.79 18.71 -3.18
C LEU A 85 -16.30 18.67 -4.64
N MET A 86 -15.41 17.73 -4.98
CA MET A 86 -14.95 17.53 -6.36
C MET A 86 -16.07 17.09 -7.30
N ALA A 87 -16.92 16.15 -6.87
CA ALA A 87 -18.08 15.70 -7.65
C ALA A 87 -19.08 16.84 -7.86
N TYR A 88 -19.35 17.63 -6.81
CA TYR A 88 -20.20 18.80 -6.88
C TYR A 88 -19.64 19.84 -7.86
N ALA A 89 -18.36 20.17 -7.77
CA ALA A 89 -17.70 21.11 -8.69
C ALA A 89 -17.74 20.62 -10.15
N ALA A 90 -17.62 19.31 -10.39
CA ALA A 90 -17.69 18.74 -11.73
C ALA A 90 -19.10 18.81 -12.36
N ILE A 91 -20.16 18.84 -11.53
CA ILE A 91 -21.56 18.85 -11.98
C ILE A 91 -22.15 20.27 -11.99
N ALA A 92 -21.76 21.13 -11.05
CA ALA A 92 -22.30 22.50 -10.87
C ALA A 92 -22.05 23.44 -12.06
N GLY A 93 -21.21 23.05 -13.03
CA GLY A 93 -20.98 23.77 -14.28
C GLY A 93 -19.87 24.83 -14.17
N GLY A 94 -19.04 24.95 -15.21
CA GLY A 94 -17.94 25.92 -15.28
C GLY A 94 -16.54 25.32 -15.50
N LEU A 95 -16.38 23.98 -15.46
CA LEU A 95 -15.10 23.33 -15.72
C LEU A 95 -14.85 23.09 -17.22
N PRO A 96 -13.62 23.35 -17.73
CA PRO A 96 -13.22 22.96 -19.08
C PRO A 96 -13.41 21.45 -19.30
N ARG A 97 -13.82 21.05 -20.51
CA ARG A 97 -14.09 19.64 -20.87
C ARG A 97 -12.91 18.71 -20.55
N PHE A 98 -11.68 19.20 -20.70
CA PHE A 98 -10.46 18.44 -20.37
C PHE A 98 -10.35 18.13 -18.86
N VAL A 99 -10.64 19.09 -17.99
CA VAL A 99 -10.56 18.90 -16.52
C VAL A 99 -11.58 17.87 -16.06
N ARG A 100 -12.81 17.92 -16.59
CA ARG A 100 -13.84 16.91 -16.30
C ARG A 100 -13.42 15.51 -16.75
N SER A 101 -12.89 15.36 -17.97
CA SER A 101 -12.40 14.07 -18.47
C SER A 101 -11.23 13.52 -17.65
N PHE A 102 -10.31 14.40 -17.22
CA PHE A 102 -9.20 14.02 -16.34
C PHE A 102 -9.72 13.54 -14.98
N LEU A 103 -10.62 14.30 -14.35
CA LEU A 103 -11.21 13.94 -13.05
C LEU A 103 -11.96 12.60 -13.09
N LEU A 104 -12.77 12.37 -14.11
CA LEU A 104 -13.51 11.10 -14.26
C LEU A 104 -12.57 9.91 -14.43
N THR A 105 -11.55 10.05 -15.29
CA THR A 105 -10.54 9.00 -15.49
C THR A 105 -9.72 8.76 -14.23
N PHE A 106 -9.27 9.83 -13.58
CA PHE A 106 -8.52 9.76 -12.33
C PHE A 106 -9.34 9.10 -11.22
N SER A 107 -10.62 9.45 -11.08
CA SER A 107 -11.53 8.81 -10.13
C SER A 107 -11.67 7.31 -10.41
N GLY A 108 -11.74 6.90 -11.68
CA GLY A 108 -11.78 5.50 -12.06
C GLY A 108 -10.52 4.73 -11.67
N VAL A 109 -9.33 5.31 -11.94
CA VAL A 109 -8.05 4.70 -11.53
C VAL A 109 -7.94 4.66 -10.01
N ALA A 110 -8.19 5.79 -9.33
CA ALA A 110 -8.10 5.90 -7.87
C ALA A 110 -9.01 4.90 -7.14
N SER A 111 -10.23 4.67 -7.64
CA SER A 111 -11.15 3.67 -7.06
C SER A 111 -10.64 2.23 -7.18
N ASN A 112 -9.80 1.95 -8.18
CA ASN A 112 -9.21 0.63 -8.40
C ASN A 112 -7.78 0.53 -7.84
N PHE A 113 -7.19 1.65 -7.40
CA PHE A 113 -5.81 1.73 -6.93
C PHE A 113 -5.72 1.32 -5.45
N SER A 114 -5.89 0.03 -5.17
CA SER A 114 -5.79 -0.54 -3.82
C SER A 114 -4.89 -1.78 -3.78
N GLY A 115 -4.40 -2.14 -2.59
CA GLY A 115 -3.57 -3.32 -2.38
C GLY A 115 -2.10 -3.11 -2.77
N VAL A 116 -1.54 -4.07 -3.53
CA VAL A 116 -0.10 -4.14 -3.85
C VAL A 116 0.42 -2.90 -4.58
N PRO A 117 -0.28 -2.34 -5.61
CA PRO A 117 0.18 -1.13 -6.29
C PRO A 117 0.20 0.11 -5.39
N LEU A 118 -0.77 0.24 -4.47
CA LEU A 118 -0.79 1.35 -3.52
C LEU A 118 0.37 1.24 -2.52
N ALA A 119 0.65 0.02 -2.05
CA ALA A 119 1.78 -0.23 -1.16
C ALA A 119 3.13 0.07 -1.84
N SER A 120 3.32 -0.32 -3.10
CA SER A 120 4.56 -0.06 -3.83
C SER A 120 4.76 1.44 -4.11
N ALA A 121 3.68 2.16 -4.47
CA ALA A 121 3.72 3.61 -4.62
C ALA A 121 4.08 4.31 -3.31
N TYR A 122 3.52 3.85 -2.18
CA TYR A 122 3.84 4.38 -0.85
C TYR A 122 5.31 4.15 -0.48
N ILE A 123 5.83 2.93 -0.63
CA ILE A 123 7.23 2.62 -0.30
C ILE A 123 8.19 3.41 -1.22
N SER A 124 7.87 3.52 -2.50
CA SER A 124 8.71 4.25 -3.46
C SER A 124 8.73 5.76 -3.23
N THR A 125 7.62 6.33 -2.74
CA THR A 125 7.50 7.79 -2.55
C THR A 125 7.91 8.19 -1.14
N LEU A 126 7.32 7.56 -0.12
CA LEU A 126 7.39 7.93 1.30
C LEU A 126 8.21 6.93 2.14
N GLY A 127 8.72 5.85 1.54
CA GLY A 127 9.56 4.89 2.27
C GLY A 127 10.89 5.47 2.74
N ARG A 128 11.67 4.68 3.49
CA ARG A 128 12.97 5.09 4.05
C ARG A 128 13.97 5.55 2.96
N GLN A 129 13.93 4.94 1.78
CA GLN A 129 14.68 5.35 0.58
C GLN A 129 13.76 5.94 -0.49
N GLY A 130 12.56 6.37 -0.11
CA GLY A 130 11.59 6.94 -1.03
C GLY A 130 12.03 8.30 -1.55
N MET A 131 11.61 8.63 -2.77
CA MET A 131 11.99 9.89 -3.42
C MET A 131 11.66 11.11 -2.56
N ALA A 132 10.44 11.17 -2.01
CA ALA A 132 10.01 12.30 -1.19
C ALA A 132 10.80 12.36 0.12
N THR A 133 11.06 11.22 0.77
CA THR A 133 11.84 11.16 2.00
C THR A 133 13.28 11.63 1.81
N ILE A 134 13.93 11.28 0.69
CA ILE A 134 15.27 11.75 0.35
C ILE A 134 15.26 13.24 0.04
N LEU A 135 14.29 13.72 -0.73
CA LEU A 135 14.18 15.15 -1.07
C LEU A 135 13.93 16.01 0.18
N ILE A 136 12.99 15.59 1.03
CA ILE A 136 12.71 16.24 2.32
C ILE A 136 13.94 16.15 3.22
N GLY A 137 14.60 14.99 3.30
CA GLY A 137 15.82 14.78 4.07
C GLY A 137 16.97 15.68 3.62
N ARG A 138 17.17 15.84 2.30
CA ARG A 138 18.15 16.78 1.72
C ARG A 138 17.82 18.23 2.09
N GLN A 139 16.54 18.60 2.03
CA GLN A 139 16.07 19.95 2.37
C GLN A 139 16.21 20.27 3.86
N ILE A 140 15.89 19.30 4.74
CA ILE A 140 15.95 19.45 6.21
C ILE A 140 17.39 19.37 6.73
N ARG A 141 18.24 18.50 6.14
CA ARG A 141 19.65 18.38 6.55
C ARG A 141 20.53 19.53 6.07
N GLY A 142 19.98 20.48 5.30
CA GLY A 142 20.76 21.59 4.76
C GLY A 142 22.01 21.11 4.03
N GLU A 143 21.89 20.05 3.22
CA GLU A 143 23.05 19.50 2.53
C GLU A 143 23.56 20.49 1.48
N VAL A 144 24.72 21.12 1.74
CA VAL A 144 25.96 21.32 0.93
C VAL A 144 25.93 21.39 -0.62
N LEU A 145 24.78 21.24 -1.29
CA LEU A 145 24.59 21.33 -2.75
C LEU A 145 24.11 22.70 -3.24
N GLN A 146 23.75 23.62 -2.35
CA GLN A 146 23.39 24.98 -2.79
C GLN A 146 24.59 25.76 -3.35
N ASN A 147 25.82 25.32 -3.02
CA ASN A 147 27.07 25.73 -3.65
C ASN A 147 27.83 24.49 -4.14
N PRO A 148 27.86 24.22 -5.46
CA PRO A 148 28.63 23.11 -6.05
C PRO A 148 30.08 23.03 -5.55
N ASN A 149 30.69 24.19 -5.26
CA ASN A 149 32.06 24.31 -4.77
C ASN A 149 32.27 23.73 -3.36
N LEU A 150 31.24 23.70 -2.50
CA LEU A 150 31.33 23.07 -1.17
C LEU A 150 31.29 21.55 -1.28
N GLY A 151 30.50 21.00 -2.22
CA GLY A 151 30.49 19.56 -2.52
C GLY A 151 31.84 19.07 -3.05
N TYR A 152 32.46 19.83 -3.97
CA TYR A 152 33.82 19.54 -4.43
C TYR A 152 34.86 19.65 -3.30
N ALA A 153 34.74 20.65 -2.41
CA ALA A 153 35.66 20.81 -1.28
C ALA A 153 35.60 19.64 -0.28
N VAL A 154 34.40 19.12 0.03
CA VAL A 154 34.25 17.94 0.90
C VAL A 154 34.81 16.68 0.25
N ALA A 155 34.57 16.49 -1.05
CA ALA A 155 35.14 15.37 -1.80
C ALA A 155 36.67 15.39 -1.81
N VAL A 156 37.28 16.57 -2.02
CA VAL A 156 38.73 16.77 -1.93
C VAL A 156 39.23 16.49 -0.50
N GLY A 157 38.51 16.93 0.53
CA GLY A 157 38.83 16.65 1.92
C GLY A 157 38.91 15.15 2.22
N MET A 158 37.96 14.35 1.72
CA MET A 158 37.98 12.90 1.88
C MET A 158 39.18 12.24 1.18
N VAL A 159 39.50 12.66 -0.05
CA VAL A 159 40.65 12.13 -0.80
C VAL A 159 41.96 12.39 -0.06
N VAL A 160 42.15 13.60 0.47
CA VAL A 160 43.36 13.97 1.22
C VAL A 160 43.50 13.11 2.48
N ILE A 161 42.41 12.93 3.25
CA ILE A 161 42.43 12.08 4.45
C ILE A 161 42.79 10.64 4.10
N MET A 162 42.23 10.09 3.02
CA MET A 162 42.56 8.74 2.56
C MET A 162 44.01 8.62 2.13
N SER A 163 44.53 9.57 1.35
CA SER A 163 45.93 9.56 0.90
C SER A 163 46.90 9.62 2.07
N VAL A 164 46.64 10.50 3.04
CA VAL A 164 47.47 10.61 4.26
C VAL A 164 47.42 9.31 5.06
N SER A 165 46.23 8.73 5.22
CA SER A 165 46.05 7.47 5.93
C SER A 165 46.83 6.33 5.26
N ILE A 166 46.72 6.19 3.93
CA ILE A 166 47.44 5.20 3.14
C ILE A 166 48.97 5.37 3.28
N ILE A 167 49.47 6.61 3.27
CA ILE A 167 50.90 6.89 3.44
C ILE A 167 51.37 6.54 4.85
N ILE A 168 50.59 6.88 5.88
CA ILE A 168 50.91 6.54 7.26
C ILE A 168 50.92 5.03 7.46
N TYR A 169 49.91 4.32 6.96
CA TYR A 169 49.86 2.86 7.03
C TYR A 169 51.04 2.21 6.33
N SER A 170 51.36 2.65 5.12
CA SER A 170 52.50 2.12 4.37
C SER A 170 53.85 2.44 5.02
N TRP A 171 53.98 3.60 5.70
CA TRP A 171 55.18 3.94 6.46
C TRP A 171 55.32 3.13 7.75
N LEU A 172 54.22 2.95 8.49
CA LEU A 172 54.20 2.10 9.69
C LEU A 172 54.61 0.67 9.35
N GLN A 173 54.07 0.14 8.25
CA GLN A 173 54.32 -1.23 7.82
C GLN A 173 55.80 -1.44 7.41
N ARG A 174 56.38 -0.49 6.66
CA ARG A 174 57.83 -0.51 6.34
C ARG A 174 58.70 -0.46 7.59
N LYS A 175 58.26 0.28 8.63
CA LYS A 175 59.01 0.37 9.89
C LYS A 175 58.93 -0.94 10.67
N THR A 176 57.79 -1.65 10.64
CA THR A 176 57.64 -2.96 11.32
C THR A 176 58.38 -4.09 10.60
N GLU A 177 58.45 -4.06 9.26
CA GLU A 177 59.25 -5.01 8.46
C GLU A 177 60.75 -4.93 8.76
N GLY A 178 61.23 -3.77 9.21
CA GLY A 178 62.61 -3.58 9.65
C GLY A 178 62.94 -4.20 11.02
N TRP A 179 61.94 -4.58 11.82
CA TRP A 179 62.14 -5.18 13.16
C TRP A 179 61.94 -6.72 13.16
N LEU A 180 61.49 -7.29 12.04
CA LEU A 180 61.28 -8.73 11.85
C LEU A 180 62.33 -9.39 10.95
N ARG A 181 63.39 -8.66 10.61
CA ARG A 181 64.67 -9.21 10.13
C ARG A 181 65.68 -9.12 11.27
#